data_AF-A0A972GK60-F1
#
_entry.id   AF-A0A972GK60-F1
#
_cell.length_a   1.000
_cell.length_b   1.000
_cell.length_c   1.000
_cell.angle_alpha   90.00
_cell.angle_beta   90.00
_cell.angle_gamma   90.00
#
_symmetry.space_group_name_H-M   'P 1'
#
loop_
_entity.id
_entity.type
_entity.pdbx_description
1 polymer ?
#
loop_
_entity_poly.entity_id
_entity_poly.type
_entity_poly.pdbx_seq_one_letter_code
_entity_poly.pdbx_strand_id
1 'polypeptide(L)'
;MIKLVALYQHPEDKSAFDKYYEEIHTPLVKAMPGLQRLEIARVTGTPMGESPYYLIAEMYWEDTAAMNESLGSPEGRAVGKDARTFGNILSMHIAEVET
;
A
#
# COMPACT_ATOMS: atom_id res chain seq x y z
N MET A 1 -11.40 -13.15 2.66
CA MET A 1 -10.95 -11.76 2.45
C MET A 1 -9.81 -11.77 1.46
N ILE A 2 -9.71 -10.70 0.66
CA ILE A 2 -8.58 -10.47 -0.25
C ILE A 2 -7.81 -9.25 0.25
N LYS A 3 -6.49 -9.21 0.02
CA LYS A 3 -5.69 -8.01 0.24
C LYS A 3 -4.77 -7.68 -0.92
N LEU A 4 -4.50 -6.39 -1.08
CA LEU A 4 -3.36 -5.90 -1.83
C LEU A 4 -2.25 -5.55 -0.83
N VAL A 5 -1.05 -6.04 -1.08
CA VAL A 5 0.15 -5.80 -0.28
C VAL A 5 1.10 -4.94 -1.09
N ALA A 6 1.40 -3.75 -0.59
CA ALA A 6 2.39 -2.83 -1.14
C ALA A 6 3.65 -2.86 -0.27
N LEU A 7 4.77 -3.30 -0.83
CA LEU A 7 6.07 -3.31 -0.18
C LEU A 7 6.94 -2.21 -0.78
N TYR A 8 7.49 -1.36 0.08
CA TYR A 8 8.35 -0.24 -0.30
C TYR A 8 9.77 -0.51 0.17
N GLN A 9 10.73 -0.53 -0.76
CA GLN A 9 12.15 -0.51 -0.42
C GLN A 9 12.55 0.84 0.20
N HIS A 10 13.77 0.93 0.73
CA HIS A 10 14.26 2.19 1.31
C HIS A 10 14.27 3.32 0.27
N PRO A 11 13.55 4.42 0.52
CA PRO A 11 13.63 5.61 -0.33
C PRO A 11 14.97 6.32 -0.12
N GLU A 12 15.39 7.11 -1.10
CA GLU A 12 16.59 7.95 -0.99
C GLU A 12 16.44 9.00 0.12
N ASP A 13 15.25 9.59 0.25
CA ASP A 13 14.89 10.52 1.33
C ASP A 13 13.67 9.99 2.13
N LYS A 14 13.96 9.46 3.31
CA LYS A 14 12.94 8.89 4.23
C LYS A 14 11.98 9.94 4.75
N SER A 15 12.46 11.15 5.04
CA SER A 15 11.62 12.22 5.61
C SER A 15 10.63 12.74 4.57
N ALA A 16 11.11 12.97 3.34
CA ALA A 16 10.24 13.37 2.23
C ALA A 16 9.23 12.28 1.89
N PHE A 17 9.67 11.01 1.86
CA PHE A 17 8.77 9.88 1.67
C PHE A 17 7.70 9.82 2.75
N ASP A 18 8.06 9.90 4.03
CA ASP A 18 7.13 9.79 5.14
C ASP A 18 6.05 10.87 5.10
N LYS A 19 6.48 12.11 4.88
CA LYS A 19 5.56 13.25 4.74
C LYS A 19 4.60 13.05 3.58
N TYR A 20 5.11 12.69 2.40
CA TYR A 20 4.26 12.44 1.23
C TYR A 20 3.29 11.28 1.47
N TYR A 21 3.79 10.20 2.07
CA TYR A 21 3.02 9.01 2.35
C TYR A 21 1.85 9.29 3.30
N GLU A 22 2.09 10.08 4.34
CA GLU A 22 1.07 10.45 5.33
C GLU A 22 0.09 11.51 4.81
N GLU A 23 0.60 12.57 4.18
CA GLU A 23 -0.22 13.74 3.81
C GLU A 23 -0.95 13.56 2.48
N ILE A 24 -0.42 12.75 1.56
CA ILE A 24 -0.95 12.61 0.19
C ILE A 24 -1.42 11.19 -0.09
N HIS A 25 -0.53 10.20 -0.01
CA HIS A 25 -0.84 8.84 -0.45
C HIS A 25 -1.91 8.16 0.44
N THR A 26 -1.72 8.19 1.76
CA THR A 26 -2.62 7.51 2.71
C THR A 26 -4.07 8.04 2.62
N PRO A 27 -4.33 9.36 2.54
CA PRO A 27 -5.67 9.87 2.31
C PRO A 27 -6.31 9.38 1.01
N LEU A 28 -5.55 9.30 -0.08
CA LEU A 28 -6.05 8.76 -1.36
C LEU A 28 -6.47 7.30 -1.22
N VAL A 29 -5.63 6.48 -0.56
CA VAL A 29 -5.92 5.05 -0.31
C VAL A 29 -7.18 4.90 0.54
N LYS A 30 -7.31 5.69 1.62
CA LYS A 30 -8.49 5.65 2.51
C LYS A 30 -9.80 6.07 1.82
N ALA A 31 -9.73 6.80 0.72
CA ALA A 31 -10.89 7.20 -0.05
C ALA A 31 -11.44 6.10 -0.99
N MET A 32 -10.68 5.01 -1.21
CA MET A 32 -11.11 3.93 -2.09
C MET A 32 -12.38 3.23 -1.56
N PRO A 33 -13.43 3.07 -2.40
CA PRO A 33 -14.69 2.48 -1.95
C PRO A 33 -14.50 0.99 -1.60
N GLY A 34 -15.25 0.50 -0.62
CA GLY A 34 -15.22 -0.92 -0.23
C GLY A 34 -13.97 -1.37 0.57
N LEU A 35 -13.00 -0.48 0.78
CA LEU A 35 -11.82 -0.75 1.61
C LEU A 35 -12.25 -1.03 3.06
N GLN A 36 -12.01 -2.25 3.54
CA GLN A 36 -12.40 -2.69 4.88
C GLN A 36 -11.35 -2.32 5.92
N ARG A 37 -10.08 -2.37 5.52
CA ARG A 37 -8.95 -2.14 6.43
C ARG A 37 -7.73 -1.65 5.66
N LEU A 38 -7.00 -0.74 6.28
CA LEU A 38 -5.67 -0.30 5.86
C LEU A 38 -4.72 -0.48 7.04
N GLU A 39 -3.70 -1.30 6.86
CA GLU A 39 -2.57 -1.42 7.77
C GLU A 39 -1.35 -0.79 7.14
N ILE A 40 -0.63 0.03 7.90
CA ILE A 40 0.64 0.62 7.48
C ILE A 40 1.65 0.28 8.57
N ALA A 41 2.68 -0.47 8.21
CA ALA A 41 3.73 -0.91 9.11
C ALA A 41 5.09 -0.38 8.66
N ARG A 42 5.82 0.25 9.58
CA ARG A 42 7.23 0.62 9.38
C ARG A 42 8.09 -0.59 9.69
N VAL A 43 8.92 -0.99 8.73
CA VAL A 43 9.80 -2.15 8.89
C VAL A 43 11.01 -1.73 9.71
N THR A 44 11.22 -2.39 10.84
CA THR A 44 12.33 -2.11 11.76
C THR A 44 13.57 -2.96 11.49
N GLY A 45 13.45 -4.00 10.65
CA GLY A 45 14.53 -4.92 10.30
C GLY A 45 14.01 -6.33 10.01
N THR A 46 14.92 -7.29 10.02
CA THR A 46 14.66 -8.72 10.01
C THR A 46 15.27 -9.34 11.26
N PRO A 47 14.94 -10.59 11.63
CA PRO A 47 15.62 -11.29 12.72
C PRO A 47 17.15 -11.35 12.56
N MET A 48 17.66 -11.24 11.34
CA MET A 48 19.08 -11.37 10.99
C MET A 48 19.77 -10.04 10.67
N GLY A 49 19.07 -8.89 10.76
CA GLY A 49 19.66 -7.58 10.50
C GLY A 49 18.75 -6.65 9.71
N GLU A 50 19.29 -5.97 8.71
CA GLU A 50 18.54 -4.99 7.92
C GLU A 50 17.55 -5.66 6.97
N SER A 51 16.36 -5.06 6.83
CA SER A 51 15.38 -5.45 5.80
C SER A 51 15.58 -4.61 4.55
N PRO A 52 15.44 -5.17 3.34
CA PRO A 52 15.40 -4.37 2.12
C PRO A 52 14.18 -3.45 2.06
N TYR A 53 13.17 -3.70 2.89
CA TYR A 53 11.93 -2.93 2.93
C TYR A 53 11.93 -1.92 4.07
N TYR A 54 11.31 -0.77 3.80
CA TYR A 54 11.12 0.35 4.73
C TYR A 54 9.68 0.44 5.24
N LEU A 55 8.70 0.16 4.38
CA LEU A 55 7.27 0.21 4.72
C LEU A 55 6.51 -0.94 4.04
N ILE A 56 5.52 -1.46 4.75
CA ILE A 56 4.51 -2.40 4.24
C ILE A 56 3.15 -1.74 4.42
N ALA A 57 2.34 -1.72 3.36
CA ALA A 57 0.93 -1.37 3.45
C ALA A 57 0.06 -2.51 2.95
N GLU A 58 -1.01 -2.77 3.69
CA GLU A 58 -1.96 -3.85 3.40
C GLU A 58 -3.37 -3.28 3.36
N MET A 59 -4.02 -3.44 2.22
CA MET A 59 -5.37 -2.96 1.96
C MET A 59 -6.28 -4.17 1.80
N TYR A 60 -7.36 -4.22 2.58
CA TYR A 60 -8.23 -5.39 2.65
C TYR A 60 -9.61 -5.10 2.07
N TRP A 61 -10.14 -6.06 1.34
CA TRP A 61 -11.52 -6.09 0.86
C TRP A 61 -12.19 -7.41 1.25
N GLU A 62 -13.52 -7.41 1.22
CA GLU A 62 -14.32 -8.59 1.50
C GLU A 62 -13.96 -9.74 0.55
N ASP A 63 -13.92 -9.45 -0.75
CA ASP A 63 -13.59 -10.40 -1.81
C ASP A 63 -12.94 -9.73 -3.04
N THR A 64 -12.57 -10.53 -4.03
CA THR A 64 -11.93 -10.09 -5.27
C THR A 64 -12.82 -9.16 -6.11
N ALA A 65 -14.15 -9.31 -6.05
CA ALA A 65 -15.06 -8.45 -6.80
C ALA A 65 -15.07 -7.04 -6.22
N ALA A 66 -15.21 -6.92 -4.89
CA ALA A 66 -15.13 -5.65 -4.17
C ALA A 66 -13.78 -4.94 -4.39
N MET A 67 -12.67 -5.70 -4.39
CA MET A 67 -11.34 -5.14 -4.71
C MET A 67 -11.29 -4.59 -6.14
N ASN A 68 -11.77 -5.33 -7.14
CA ASN A 68 -11.72 -4.89 -8.54
C ASN A 68 -12.60 -3.65 -8.79
N GLU A 69 -13.78 -3.58 -8.17
CA GLU A 69 -14.62 -2.39 -8.22
C GLU A 69 -13.94 -1.17 -7.58
N SER A 70 -13.30 -1.38 -6.43
CA SER A 70 -12.52 -0.38 -5.71
C SER A 70 -11.36 0.18 -6.54
N LEU A 71 -10.52 -0.72 -7.08
CA LEU A 71 -9.38 -0.34 -7.93
C LEU A 71 -9.82 0.30 -9.26
N GLY A 72 -10.99 -0.07 -9.78
CA GLY A 72 -11.57 0.48 -11.00
C GLY A 72 -12.22 1.86 -10.85
N SER A 73 -12.49 2.30 -9.61
CA SER A 73 -13.18 3.56 -9.29
C SER A 73 -12.33 4.80 -9.62
N PRO A 74 -12.93 6.01 -9.64
CA PRO A 74 -12.17 7.26 -9.76
C PRO A 74 -11.07 7.40 -8.69
N GLU A 75 -11.36 7.02 -7.45
CA GLU A 75 -10.43 7.02 -6.31
C GLU A 75 -9.33 5.98 -6.50
N GLY A 76 -9.67 4.75 -6.89
CA GLY A 76 -8.68 3.69 -7.18
C GLY A 76 -7.72 4.09 -8.31
N ARG A 77 -8.23 4.73 -9.37
CA ARG A 77 -7.40 5.28 -10.46
C ARG A 77 -6.50 6.41 -9.99
N ALA A 78 -6.97 7.25 -9.07
CA ALA A 78 -6.15 8.30 -8.46
C ALA A 78 -4.99 7.70 -7.66
N VAL A 79 -5.26 6.68 -6.84
CA VAL A 79 -4.23 5.91 -6.13
C VAL A 79 -3.26 5.25 -7.11
N GLY A 80 -3.73 4.61 -8.18
CA GLY A 80 -2.85 4.02 -9.20
C GLY A 80 -1.99 5.05 -9.96
N LYS A 81 -2.48 6.28 -10.13
CA LYS A 81 -1.66 7.39 -10.65
C LYS A 81 -0.59 7.83 -9.66
N ASP A 82 -0.97 7.99 -8.41
CA ASP A 82 -0.09 8.37 -7.32
C ASP A 82 1.00 7.32 -7.06
N ALA A 83 0.64 6.03 -7.05
CA ALA A 83 1.55 4.92 -6.79
C ALA A 83 2.73 4.85 -7.78
N ARG A 84 2.55 5.35 -9.02
CA ARG A 84 3.64 5.43 -10.01
C ARG A 84 4.76 6.38 -9.61
N THR A 85 4.51 7.33 -8.71
CA THR A 85 5.52 8.27 -8.21
C THR A 85 6.58 7.58 -7.34
N PHE A 86 6.23 6.44 -6.71
CA PHE A 86 7.19 5.63 -5.95
C PHE A 86 8.15 4.83 -6.85
N GLY A 87 7.91 4.77 -8.16
CA GLY A 87 8.86 4.18 -9.11
C GLY A 87 9.24 2.73 -8.78
N ASN A 88 10.54 2.47 -8.78
CA ASN A 88 11.12 1.12 -8.64
C ASN A 88 11.17 0.60 -7.20
N ILE A 89 10.88 1.42 -6.18
CA ILE A 89 10.90 0.97 -4.78
C ILE A 89 9.60 0.26 -4.38
N LEU A 90 8.53 0.39 -5.18
CA LEU A 90 7.22 -0.21 -4.90
C LEU A 90 7.08 -1.57 -5.60
N SER A 91 6.64 -2.57 -4.85
CA SER A 91 6.11 -3.83 -5.40
C SER A 91 4.73 -4.11 -4.82
N MET A 92 3.81 -4.61 -5.65
CA MET A 92 2.42 -4.86 -5.28
C MET A 92 2.06 -6.33 -5.52
N HIS A 93 1.35 -6.92 -4.57
CA HIS A 93 0.95 -8.32 -4.60
C HIS A 93 -0.50 -8.43 -4.16
N ILE A 94 -1.26 -9.32 -4.79
CA ILE A 94 -2.61 -9.67 -4.34
C ILE A 94 -2.50 -11.00 -3.59
N ALA A 95 -3.10 -11.09 -2.42
CA ALA A 95 -3.07 -12.27 -1.57
C ALA A 95 -4.44 -12.56 -0.97
N GLU A 96 -4.80 -13.84 -0.91
CA GLU A 96 -5.93 -14.32 -0.12
C GLU A 96 -5.53 -14.36 1.36
N VAL A 97 -6.47 -13.97 2.23
CA VAL A 97 -6.28 -14.03 3.67
C VAL A 97 -6.98 -15.30 4.17
N GLU A 98 -6.18 -16.29 4.55
CA GLU A 98 -6.66 -17.49 5.21
C GLU A 98 -7.02 -17.16 6.67
N THR A 99 -8.15 -17.69 7.13
CA THR A 99 -8.60 -17.62 8.53
C THR A 99 -7.95 -18.69 9.39
#